data_AF-A0A1H5FNW3-F1
#
_entry.id   AF-A0A1H5FNW3-F1
#
_cell.length_a   1.000
_cell.length_b   1.000
_cell.length_c   1.000
_cell.angle_alpha   90.00
_cell.angle_beta   90.00
_cell.angle_gamma   90.00
#
_symmetry.space_group_name_H-M   'P 1'
#
loop_
_entity.id
_entity.type
_entity.pdbx_description
1 polymer ?
#
loop_
_entity_poly.entity_id
_entity_poly.type
_entity_poly.pdbx_seq_one_letter_code
_entity_poly.pdbx_strand_id
1 'polypeptide(L)'
;MSLQTTAIPDATLDATGLNCPEPVMMLHNKVRDLQAGGLLKVIATDPSTRRDIPKFCVFLGHELVEQAEDGATYLYLIRKKSDE
;
A
#
# COMPACT_ATOMS: atom_id res chain seq x y z
N MET A 1 14.26 12.00 20.23
CA MET A 1 12.87 12.00 19.75
C MET A 1 12.93 12.38 18.28
N SER A 2 12.66 11.54 17.30
CA SER A 2 11.91 10.29 17.25
C SER A 2 12.46 9.46 16.08
N LEU A 3 12.47 8.14 16.24
CA LEU A 3 12.79 7.19 15.17
C LEU A 3 11.81 7.42 14.01
N GLN A 4 12.28 7.95 12.89
CA GLN A 4 11.54 7.92 11.64
C GLN A 4 12.15 6.80 10.81
N THR A 5 11.46 5.68 10.77
CA THR A 5 11.77 4.54 9.93
C THR A 5 11.68 5.01 8.47
N THR A 6 12.81 5.38 7.87
CA THR A 6 12.91 5.82 6.48
C THR A 6 12.76 4.64 5.52
N ALA A 7 11.61 3.97 5.51
CA ALA A 7 11.30 3.01 4.47
C ALA A 7 10.96 3.80 3.20
N ILE A 8 11.96 3.98 2.32
CA ILE A 8 11.81 4.72 1.06
C ILE A 8 10.97 3.85 0.11
N PRO A 9 9.80 4.31 -0.35
CA PRO A 9 9.02 3.55 -1.31
C PRO A 9 9.69 3.54 -2.69
N ASP A 10 9.80 2.37 -3.31
CA ASP A 10 10.25 2.21 -4.70
C ASP A 10 9.21 2.75 -5.69
N ALA A 11 7.93 2.61 -5.36
CA ALA A 11 6.84 3.19 -6.13
C ALA A 11 5.79 3.83 -5.22
N THR A 12 5.10 4.83 -5.74
CA THR A 12 3.92 5.42 -5.09
C THR A 12 2.71 5.27 -6.00
N LEU A 13 1.60 4.83 -5.43
CA LEU A 13 0.29 4.74 -6.04
C LEU A 13 -0.63 5.77 -5.37
N ASP A 14 -1.04 6.76 -6.14
CA ASP A 14 -2.08 7.68 -5.71
C ASP A 14 -3.45 7.13 -6.12
N ALA A 15 -4.25 6.81 -5.11
CA ALA A 15 -5.61 6.30 -5.19
C ALA A 15 -6.59 7.26 -4.50
N THR A 16 -6.22 8.53 -4.36
CA THR A 16 -7.09 9.55 -3.79
C THR A 16 -8.26 9.82 -4.74
N GLY A 17 -9.47 9.97 -4.20
CA GLY A 17 -10.68 10.16 -5.01
C GLY A 17 -11.18 8.94 -5.79
N LEU A 18 -10.52 7.78 -5.70
CA LEU A 18 -10.99 6.53 -6.30
C LEU A 18 -11.82 5.73 -5.30
N ASN A 19 -12.96 5.20 -5.76
CA ASN A 19 -13.81 4.31 -4.97
C ASN A 19 -13.62 2.86 -5.40
N CYS A 20 -13.92 1.92 -4.50
CA CYS A 20 -13.88 0.49 -4.82
C CYS A 20 -14.70 0.18 -6.09
N PRO A 21 -14.18 -0.66 -7.02
CA PRO A 21 -12.99 -1.53 -6.90
C PRO A 21 -11.70 -1.01 -7.56
N GLU A 22 -11.71 0.20 -8.14
CA GLU A 22 -10.57 0.74 -8.90
C GLU A 22 -9.23 0.77 -8.13
N PRO A 23 -9.14 1.21 -6.86
CA PRO A 23 -7.87 1.34 -6.17
C PRO A 23 -7.18 -0.01 -5.92
N VAL A 24 -7.97 -1.08 -5.69
CA VAL A 24 -7.44 -2.43 -5.47
C VAL A 24 -6.86 -3.01 -6.77
N MET A 25 -7.50 -2.75 -7.92
CA MET A 25 -7.00 -3.21 -9.21
C MET A 25 -5.69 -2.51 -9.60
N MET A 26 -5.60 -1.19 -9.39
CA MET A 26 -4.37 -0.44 -9.66
C MET A 26 -3.22 -0.90 -8.77
N LEU A 27 -3.51 -1.13 -7.49
CA LEU A 27 -2.56 -1.64 -6.52
C LEU A 27 -2.01 -3.01 -6.91
N HIS A 28 -2.87 -3.92 -7.36
CA HIS A 28 -2.42 -5.21 -7.87
C HIS A 28 -1.48 -5.09 -9.06
N ASN A 29 -1.82 -4.26 -10.05
CA ASN A 29 -0.95 -4.02 -11.20
C ASN A 29 0.39 -3.40 -10.79
N LYS A 30 0.37 -2.43 -9.86
CA LYS A 30 1.58 -1.70 -9.44
C LYS A 30 2.50 -2.56 -8.58
N VAL A 31 1.95 -3.35 -7.65
CA VAL A 31 2.73 -4.33 -6.88
C VAL A 31 3.34 -5.39 -7.79
N ARG A 32 2.63 -5.81 -8.84
CA ARG A 32 3.15 -6.82 -9.77
C ARG A 32 4.38 -6.32 -10.53
N ASP A 33 4.38 -5.05 -10.92
CA ASP A 33 5.48 -4.36 -11.61
C ASP A 33 6.73 -4.16 -10.74
N LEU A 34 6.58 -4.16 -9.39
CA LEU A 34 7.70 -4.02 -8.47
C LEU A 34 8.61 -5.26 -8.45
N GLN A 35 9.87 -5.05 -8.08
CA GLN A 35 10.80 -6.15 -7.81
C GLN A 35 10.41 -6.89 -6.52
N ALA A 36 10.84 -8.14 -6.40
CA ALA A 36 10.73 -8.94 -5.19
C ALA A 36 11.28 -8.16 -3.98
N GLY A 37 10.47 -7.96 -2.95
CA GLY A 37 10.84 -7.18 -1.77
C GLY A 37 10.72 -5.66 -1.93
N GLY A 38 10.26 -5.16 -3.08
CA GLY A 38 10.06 -3.74 -3.34
C GLY A 38 8.89 -3.14 -2.54
N LEU A 39 8.98 -1.83 -2.26
CA LEU A 39 8.05 -1.08 -1.43
C LEU A 39 7.11 -0.21 -2.28
N LEU A 40 5.81 -0.45 -2.15
CA LEU A 40 4.74 0.36 -2.73
C LEU A 40 4.11 1.24 -1.64
N LYS A 41 4.21 2.55 -1.79
CA LYS A 41 3.38 3.50 -1.03
C LYS A 41 2.04 3.67 -1.72
N VAL A 42 0.96 3.65 -0.96
CA VAL A 42 -0.42 3.81 -1.44
C VAL A 42 -1.04 4.95 -0.66
N ILE A 43 -1.62 5.91 -1.38
CA ILE A 43 -2.29 7.08 -0.81
C ILE A 43 -3.75 6.99 -1.20
N ALA A 44 -4.65 6.89 -0.23
CA ALA A 44 -6.09 6.82 -0.49
C ALA A 44 -6.83 7.78 0.44
N THR A 45 -8.03 8.20 0.07
CA THR A 45 -8.87 9.05 0.94
C THR A 45 -10.14 8.32 1.42
N ASP A 46 -10.35 7.09 0.95
CA ASP A 46 -11.53 6.30 1.29
C ASP A 46 -11.27 5.44 2.55
N PRO A 47 -12.15 5.49 3.57
CA PRO A 47 -11.99 4.73 4.80
C PRO A 47 -12.10 3.21 4.64
N SER A 48 -12.70 2.72 3.54
CA SER A 48 -12.81 1.27 3.28
C SER A 48 -11.45 0.66 3.01
N THR A 49 -10.52 1.43 2.41
CA THR A 49 -9.13 1.01 2.16
C THR A 49 -8.42 0.53 3.43
N ARG A 50 -8.81 1.02 4.61
CA ARG A 50 -8.25 0.59 5.90
C ARG A 50 -8.47 -0.89 6.17
N ARG A 51 -9.55 -1.45 5.63
CA ARG A 51 -9.90 -2.88 5.74
C ARG A 51 -9.51 -3.65 4.49
N ASP A 52 -9.62 -3.05 3.31
CA ASP A 52 -9.32 -3.71 2.04
C ASP A 52 -7.81 -3.91 1.80
N ILE A 53 -6.97 -2.89 2.07
CA ILE A 53 -5.51 -2.99 1.92
C ILE A 53 -4.89 -4.14 2.72
N PRO A 54 -5.13 -4.27 4.05
CA PRO A 54 -4.54 -5.37 4.81
C PRO A 54 -5.08 -6.73 4.36
N LYS A 55 -6.37 -6.82 4.02
CA LYS A 55 -6.93 -8.05 3.44
C LYS A 55 -6.26 -8.42 2.13
N PHE A 56 -6.03 -7.46 1.25
CA PHE A 56 -5.32 -7.65 -0.01
C PHE A 56 -3.89 -8.15 0.22
N CYS A 57 -3.18 -7.55 1.18
CA CYS A 57 -1.84 -7.97 1.55
C CYS A 57 -1.83 -9.43 2.03
N VAL A 58 -2.72 -9.78 2.96
CA VAL A 58 -2.85 -11.16 3.47
C VAL A 58 -3.26 -12.14 2.37
N PHE A 59 -4.21 -11.76 1.49
CA PHE A 59 -4.73 -12.63 0.44
C PHE A 59 -3.68 -12.96 -0.63
N LEU A 60 -2.81 -12.02 -0.97
CA LEU A 60 -1.73 -12.20 -1.96
C LEU A 60 -0.38 -12.54 -1.32
N GLY A 61 -0.32 -12.61 0.02
CA GLY A 61 0.91 -12.86 0.76
C GLY A 61 1.92 -11.71 0.70
N HIS A 62 1.48 -10.48 0.46
CA HIS A 62 2.30 -9.29 0.59
C HIS A 62 2.39 -8.85 2.06
N GLU A 63 3.43 -8.09 2.39
CA GLU A 63 3.65 -7.60 3.74
C GLU A 63 3.21 -6.14 3.85
N LEU A 64 2.35 -5.83 4.81
CA LEU A 64 2.01 -4.44 5.13
C LEU A 64 3.07 -3.91 6.10
N VAL A 65 3.99 -3.08 5.59
CA VAL A 65 5.11 -2.52 6.34
C VAL A 65 4.65 -1.39 7.24
N GLU A 66 3.81 -0.50 6.71
CA GLU A 66 3.33 0.66 7.45
C GLU A 66 1.88 0.98 7.08
N GLN A 67 1.14 1.48 8.06
CA GLN A 67 -0.20 2.01 7.90
C GLN A 67 -0.30 3.27 8.75
N ALA A 68 -0.57 4.39 8.10
CA ALA A 68 -0.76 5.68 8.72
C ALA A 68 -2.06 6.32 8.22
N GLU A 69 -2.64 7.16 9.06
CA GLU A 69 -3.83 7.95 8.77
C GLU A 69 -3.50 9.40 9.09
N ASP A 70 -3.62 10.26 8.09
CA ASP A 70 -3.39 11.70 8.16
C ASP A 70 -4.71 12.42 7.84
N GLY A 71 -5.54 12.59 8.87
CA GLY A 71 -6.84 13.23 8.76
C GLY A 71 -7.81 12.50 7.82
N ALA A 72 -7.98 13.03 6.61
CA ALA A 72 -8.83 12.45 5.57
C ALA A 72 -8.05 11.58 4.56
N THR A 73 -6.73 11.45 4.74
CA THR A 73 -5.85 10.68 3.87
C THR A 73 -5.29 9.48 4.60
N TYR A 74 -5.27 8.35 3.93
CA TYR A 74 -4.75 7.07 4.37
C TYR A 74 -3.49 6.74 3.59
N LEU A 75 -2.44 6.40 4.33
CA LEU A 75 -1.11 6.09 3.81
C LEU A 75 -0.80 4.64 4.16
N TYR A 76 -0.50 3.84 3.15
CA TYR A 76 -0.11 2.44 3.34
C TYR A 76 1.23 2.20 2.66
N LEU A 77 2.10 1.44 3.31
CA LEU A 77 3.35 0.99 2.74
C LEU A 77 3.31 -0.53 2.66
N ILE A 78 3.30 -1.05 1.45
CA ILE A 78 3.16 -2.47 1.16
C ILE A 78 4.46 -2.96 0.55
N ARG A 79 5.02 -4.02 1.09
CA ARG A 79 6.16 -4.70 0.53
C ARG A 79 5.70 -5.90 -0.28
N LYS A 80 6.08 -5.94 -1.54
CA LYS A 80 5.87 -7.10 -2.40
C LYS A 80 6.61 -8.29 -1.77
N LYS A 81 5.92 -9.44 -1.65
CA LYS A 81 6.59 -10.68 -1.25
C LYS A 81 7.78 -10.91 -2.18
N SER A 82 8.93 -11.29 -1.63
CA SER A 82 9.97 -11.87 -2.45
C SER A 82 9.50 -13.26 -2.85
N ASP A 83 9.40 -13.54 -4.15
CA ASP A 83 9.24 -14.91 -4.62
C ASP A 83 10.63 -15.54 -4.49
N GLU A 84 10.79 -16.43 -3.50
CA GLU A 84 11.93 -17.34 -3.40
C GLU A 84 11.67 -18.58 -4.25
#